data_AF-A0AAD7K693-F1
#
_entry.id   AF-A0AAD7K693-F1
#
_cell.length_a   1.000
_cell.length_b   1.000
_cell.length_c   1.000
_cell.angle_alpha   90.00
_cell.angle_beta   90.00
_cell.angle_gamma   90.00
#
_symmetry.space_group_name_H-M   'P 1'
#
loop_
_entity.id
_entity.type
_entity.pdbx_description
1 polymer ?
#
loop_
_entity_poly.entity_id
_entity_poly.type
_entity_poly.pdbx_seq_one_letter_code
_entity_poly.pdbx_strand_id
1 'polypeptide(L)'
;MVSHLLGDPQWAQKFIGDATSGRGTKDVCGFLECLSKAQKLDDVPAEIYELRQQGAAPLRPSPIELRWETINGAIYYFLSPKVPPLKGMQMSVVTRSAAVAIEVLRRNCATIEEVALNLVARGIPFNTFSPGPSPALPPPDKAKNPYKGLGFRHDGFQATPSEYAEYELIRNKIFCSERGRVALMMGGVIARLAFGVVNPQTVSSGPSNGAYTDGRFLWDGRSTSPSAYWDDVFTREELDIICGVYEVSTGQSDPFGPDGQQTRTVSWWPREVAWRNSGLNMGYWTPSCEAWFQNRLAEIRAGSAELHNLRQWNEILPTSDQCRLLSRTNDRLAAAFLDENGTRIAADSATDTFPRAIDASLRRFYFTLRTHRPDSPTTLVDETPKSKSNSQAATNMLKPEVQNLTREYWEARRKITTLSLRGAAIEKRLRSLKVKDPDIYEATPELNRRLLSTESELVAERTRSRKAENILRDIQRECETPNVVPMLLAALGENFQALAS
;
A
#
# COMPACT_ATOMS: atom_id res chain seq x y z
N MET A 1 -20.42 -9.91 2.94
CA MET A 1 -20.40 -10.83 4.11
C MET A 1 -19.22 -11.81 4.12
N VAL A 2 -18.66 -12.18 2.95
CA VAL A 2 -17.56 -13.16 2.80
C VAL A 2 -16.20 -12.72 3.39
N SER A 3 -15.93 -11.41 3.47
CA SER A 3 -14.70 -10.84 4.07
C SER A 3 -14.61 -11.00 5.60
N HIS A 4 -15.74 -11.22 6.30
CA HIS A 4 -15.76 -11.42 7.75
C HIS A 4 -15.71 -12.91 8.16
N LEU A 5 -15.91 -13.85 7.21
CA LEU A 5 -16.13 -15.27 7.51
C LEU A 5 -14.87 -16.15 7.43
N LEU A 6 -13.79 -15.72 6.80
CA LEU A 6 -12.62 -16.59 6.54
C LEU A 6 -11.42 -16.29 7.45
N GLY A 7 -11.69 -15.76 8.64
CA GLY A 7 -10.68 -15.10 9.46
C GLY A 7 -9.87 -15.97 10.41
N ASP A 8 -10.45 -16.85 11.21
CA ASP A 8 -9.84 -17.37 12.47
C ASP A 8 -9.63 -18.92 12.48
N PRO A 9 -8.48 -19.48 12.90
CA PRO A 9 -8.36 -20.93 13.08
C PRO A 9 -9.28 -21.50 14.17
N GLN A 10 -9.79 -20.66 15.10
CA GLN A 10 -10.66 -21.07 16.20
C GLN A 10 -12.17 -20.79 15.96
N TRP A 11 -12.60 -20.17 14.86
CA TRP A 11 -14.05 -20.01 14.61
C TRP A 11 -14.73 -21.34 14.32
N ALA A 12 -14.02 -22.34 13.78
CA ALA A 12 -14.57 -23.69 13.68
C ALA A 12 -14.90 -24.21 15.09
N GLN A 13 -13.99 -24.21 16.06
CA GLN A 13 -14.27 -24.76 17.39
C GLN A 13 -15.15 -23.88 18.29
N LYS A 14 -15.10 -22.55 18.19
CA LYS A 14 -15.89 -21.65 19.03
C LYS A 14 -17.32 -21.44 18.51
N PHE A 15 -17.53 -21.51 17.18
CA PHE A 15 -18.88 -21.58 16.60
C PHE A 15 -19.44 -23.00 16.66
N ILE A 16 -18.62 -24.06 16.66
CA ILE A 16 -19.05 -25.44 16.99
C ILE A 16 -19.38 -25.57 18.49
N GLY A 17 -18.75 -24.78 19.36
CA GLY A 17 -19.02 -24.75 20.80
C GLY A 17 -20.31 -24.03 21.18
N ASP A 18 -20.62 -22.89 20.55
CA ASP A 18 -21.80 -22.08 20.88
C ASP A 18 -22.98 -22.20 19.88
N ALA A 19 -22.80 -22.82 18.70
CA ALA A 19 -23.92 -23.12 17.80
C ALA A 19 -24.54 -24.49 18.11
N THR A 20 -25.29 -24.53 19.20
CA THR A 20 -26.30 -25.59 19.44
C THR A 20 -27.51 -25.49 18.50
N SER A 21 -27.44 -24.71 17.42
CA SER A 21 -28.45 -24.69 16.34
C SER A 21 -27.81 -24.90 14.96
N GLY A 22 -27.80 -26.14 14.48
CA GLY A 22 -27.14 -26.62 13.25
C GLY A 22 -27.66 -26.10 11.89
N ARG A 23 -28.15 -24.86 11.82
CA ARG A 23 -28.61 -24.21 10.57
C ARG A 23 -27.51 -23.40 9.89
N GLY A 24 -26.80 -22.54 10.64
CA GLY A 24 -25.80 -21.61 10.06
C GLY A 24 -24.55 -22.27 9.47
N THR A 25 -24.10 -23.40 10.01
CA THR A 25 -22.95 -24.15 9.45
C THR A 25 -23.30 -24.86 8.14
N LYS A 26 -24.54 -25.34 7.98
CA LYS A 26 -25.01 -25.94 6.72
C LYS A 26 -25.10 -24.91 5.60
N ASP A 27 -25.52 -23.69 5.92
CA ASP A 27 -25.67 -22.60 4.95
C ASP A 27 -24.31 -22.11 4.42
N VAL A 28 -23.29 -22.02 5.28
CA VAL A 28 -21.93 -21.64 4.88
C VAL A 28 -21.28 -22.76 4.05
N CYS A 29 -21.37 -24.02 4.48
CA CYS A 29 -20.82 -25.13 3.70
C CYS A 29 -21.51 -25.25 2.33
N GLY A 30 -22.83 -25.10 2.28
CA GLY A 30 -23.60 -25.06 1.04
C GLY A 30 -23.18 -23.91 0.12
N PHE A 31 -22.98 -22.71 0.67
CA PHE A 31 -22.48 -21.56 -0.09
C PHE A 31 -21.09 -21.82 -0.70
N LEU A 32 -20.13 -22.31 0.10
CA LEU A 32 -18.78 -22.58 -0.41
C LEU A 32 -18.80 -23.70 -1.47
N GLU A 33 -19.65 -24.71 -1.30
CA GLU A 33 -19.80 -25.76 -2.30
C GLU A 33 -20.37 -25.20 -3.62
N CYS A 34 -21.47 -24.43 -3.56
CA CYS A 34 -22.04 -23.77 -4.73
C CYS A 34 -21.01 -22.85 -5.42
N LEU A 35 -20.31 -22.01 -4.64
CA LEU A 35 -19.31 -21.09 -5.15
C LEU A 35 -18.12 -21.83 -5.80
N SER A 36 -17.74 -23.00 -5.30
CA SER A 36 -16.65 -23.78 -5.90
C SER A 36 -16.97 -24.32 -7.29
N LYS A 37 -18.27 -24.53 -7.59
CA LYS A 37 -18.77 -25.12 -8.85
C LYS A 37 -19.29 -24.07 -9.84
N ALA A 38 -19.66 -22.89 -9.34
CA ALA A 38 -20.28 -21.83 -10.12
C ALA A 38 -19.41 -21.34 -11.29
N GLN A 39 -20.00 -21.25 -12.48
CA GLN A 39 -19.44 -20.66 -13.69
C GLN A 39 -20.02 -19.27 -13.99
N LYS A 40 -21.30 -19.08 -13.69
CA LYS A 40 -22.05 -17.85 -13.86
C LYS A 40 -22.64 -17.40 -12.54
N LEU A 41 -23.06 -16.13 -12.50
CA LEU A 41 -23.71 -15.56 -11.33
C LEU A 41 -24.92 -16.42 -10.94
N ASP A 42 -25.70 -16.88 -11.92
CA ASP A 42 -26.91 -17.67 -11.72
C ASP A 42 -26.72 -19.06 -11.10
N ASP A 43 -25.49 -19.57 -11.07
CA ASP A 43 -25.20 -20.91 -10.54
C ASP A 43 -25.18 -20.94 -9.00
N VAL A 44 -25.08 -19.78 -8.34
CA VAL A 44 -25.14 -19.69 -6.88
C VAL A 44 -26.55 -19.24 -6.45
N PRO A 45 -27.27 -19.96 -5.59
CA PRO A 45 -28.62 -19.58 -5.19
C PRO A 45 -28.70 -18.15 -4.60
N ALA A 46 -29.77 -17.42 -4.93
CA ALA A 46 -29.93 -16.02 -4.53
C ALA A 46 -30.10 -15.86 -3.01
N GLU A 47 -30.61 -16.88 -2.34
CA GLU A 47 -30.82 -16.94 -0.91
C GLU A 47 -29.50 -16.88 -0.14
N ILE A 48 -28.42 -17.42 -0.73
CA ILE A 48 -27.11 -17.57 -0.09
C ILE A 48 -26.03 -16.69 -0.71
N TYR A 49 -26.32 -15.97 -1.82
CA TYR A 49 -25.36 -15.08 -2.46
C TYR A 49 -25.87 -13.65 -2.60
N GLU A 50 -25.23 -12.76 -1.84
CA GLU A 50 -25.61 -11.34 -1.73
C GLU A 50 -25.57 -10.57 -3.06
N LEU A 51 -24.83 -11.03 -4.08
CA LEU A 51 -24.82 -10.40 -5.40
C LEU A 51 -26.07 -10.71 -6.24
N ARG A 52 -26.90 -11.68 -5.82
CA ARG A 52 -28.13 -12.08 -6.52
C ARG A 52 -29.42 -11.69 -5.82
N GLN A 53 -29.36 -11.23 -4.58
CA GLN A 53 -30.56 -10.86 -3.83
C GLN A 53 -31.27 -9.69 -4.53
N GLN A 54 -32.61 -9.73 -4.59
CA GLN A 54 -33.40 -8.60 -5.09
C GLN A 54 -33.14 -7.38 -4.20
N GLY A 55 -32.64 -6.28 -4.78
CA GLY A 55 -32.17 -5.15 -3.98
C GLY A 55 -30.75 -5.33 -3.41
N ALA A 56 -29.93 -6.22 -4.00
CA ALA A 56 -28.48 -6.12 -4.00
C ALA A 56 -28.14 -4.75 -4.61
N ALA A 57 -28.30 -3.72 -3.80
CA ALA A 57 -28.48 -2.36 -4.26
C ALA A 57 -27.35 -2.05 -5.23
N PRO A 58 -27.66 -1.60 -6.45
CA PRO A 58 -26.63 -1.13 -7.35
C PRO A 58 -25.89 -0.08 -6.54
N LEU A 59 -24.59 -0.33 -6.33
CA LEU A 59 -23.59 0.65 -5.89
C LEU A 59 -24.27 1.87 -5.26
N ARG A 60 -24.67 1.78 -3.97
CA ARG A 60 -25.40 2.88 -3.28
C ARG A 60 -24.76 4.20 -3.70
N PRO A 61 -25.51 5.31 -3.86
CA PRO A 61 -24.96 6.59 -4.28
C PRO A 61 -23.70 6.94 -3.47
N SER A 62 -22.55 6.62 -4.04
CA SER A 62 -21.26 6.72 -3.39
C SER A 62 -20.61 8.02 -3.84
N PRO A 63 -19.91 8.75 -2.98
CA PRO A 63 -19.08 9.86 -3.41
C PRO A 63 -17.89 9.38 -4.27
N ILE A 64 -17.60 8.07 -4.24
CA ILE A 64 -16.62 7.41 -5.09
C ILE A 64 -17.28 6.89 -6.36
N GLU A 65 -16.68 7.22 -7.49
CA GLU A 65 -16.98 6.70 -8.81
C GLU A 65 -16.11 5.46 -9.08
N LEU A 66 -16.72 4.43 -9.66
CA LEU A 66 -16.00 3.29 -10.21
C LEU A 66 -15.96 3.41 -11.74
N ARG A 67 -14.75 3.35 -12.30
CA ARG A 67 -14.49 3.20 -13.73
C ARG A 67 -13.58 2.00 -13.93
N TRP A 68 -13.65 1.32 -15.07
CA TRP A 68 -12.70 0.25 -15.35
C TRP A 68 -12.29 0.21 -16.82
N GLU A 69 -11.06 -0.20 -17.05
CA GLU A 69 -10.43 -0.27 -18.36
C GLU A 69 -9.62 -1.55 -18.50
N THR A 70 -9.53 -2.06 -19.72
CA THR A 70 -8.62 -3.15 -20.06
C THR A 70 -7.33 -2.55 -20.59
N ILE A 71 -6.23 -2.72 -19.85
CA ILE A 71 -4.91 -2.20 -20.21
C ILE A 71 -3.96 -3.40 -20.29
N ASN A 72 -3.28 -3.57 -21.42
CA ASN A 72 -2.35 -4.69 -21.65
C ASN A 72 -2.97 -6.07 -21.37
N GLY A 73 -4.25 -6.26 -21.73
CA GLY A 73 -4.97 -7.52 -21.57
C GLY A 73 -5.46 -7.82 -20.14
N ALA A 74 -5.29 -6.89 -19.19
CA ALA A 74 -5.81 -7.01 -17.83
C ALA A 74 -6.82 -5.90 -17.52
N ILE A 75 -7.87 -6.25 -16.76
CA ILE A 75 -8.86 -5.27 -16.29
C ILE A 75 -8.35 -4.58 -15.03
N TYR A 76 -8.49 -3.26 -14.99
CA TYR A 76 -8.18 -2.42 -13.84
C TYR A 76 -9.41 -1.63 -13.43
N TYR A 77 -9.76 -1.70 -12.16
CA TYR A 77 -10.87 -0.97 -11.55
C TYR A 77 -10.32 0.28 -10.86
N PHE A 78 -10.66 1.46 -11.39
CA PHE A 78 -10.30 2.78 -10.90
C PHE A 78 -11.41 3.33 -10.02
N LEU A 79 -11.06 3.64 -8.78
CA LEU A 79 -11.90 4.29 -7.79
C LEU A 79 -11.41 5.72 -7.63
N SER A 80 -12.25 6.69 -7.99
CA SER A 80 -11.93 8.12 -7.93
C SER A 80 -13.08 8.92 -7.33
N PRO A 81 -12.86 10.12 -6.76
CA PRO A 81 -13.97 10.95 -6.30
C PRO A 81 -14.82 11.39 -7.50
N LYS A 82 -16.15 11.38 -7.37
CA LYS A 82 -17.08 11.84 -8.44
C LYS A 82 -16.87 13.30 -8.82
N VAL A 83 -16.50 14.13 -7.84
CA VAL A 83 -16.15 15.53 -8.06
C VAL A 83 -14.63 15.64 -7.92
N PRO A 84 -13.90 15.88 -9.03
CA PRO A 84 -12.46 16.05 -8.97
C PRO A 84 -12.10 17.22 -8.05
N PRO A 85 -11.05 17.10 -7.22
CA PRO A 85 -10.59 18.22 -6.42
C PRO A 85 -10.15 19.39 -7.32
N LEU A 86 -10.58 20.61 -6.97
CA LEU A 86 -10.31 21.85 -7.73
C LEU A 86 -8.81 22.17 -7.89
N LYS A 87 -7.94 21.62 -7.03
CA LYS A 87 -6.48 21.73 -7.07
C LYS A 87 -5.84 20.47 -6.50
N GLY A 88 -5.03 19.77 -7.29
CA GLY A 88 -4.24 18.60 -6.83
C GLY A 88 -4.05 17.54 -7.90
N MET A 89 -3.13 16.61 -7.65
CA MET A 89 -2.96 15.41 -8.47
C MET A 89 -4.18 14.52 -8.29
N GLN A 90 -4.88 14.18 -9.37
CA GLN A 90 -6.08 13.33 -9.33
C GLN A 90 -5.66 11.88 -9.10
N MET A 91 -5.38 11.52 -7.86
CA MET A 91 -5.05 10.15 -7.48
C MET A 91 -6.31 9.28 -7.52
N SER A 92 -6.16 8.06 -8.05
CA SER A 92 -7.19 7.03 -8.03
C SER A 92 -6.69 5.81 -7.29
N VAL A 93 -7.52 5.23 -6.43
CA VAL A 93 -7.25 3.90 -5.89
C VAL A 93 -7.58 2.90 -6.99
N VAL A 94 -6.65 2.01 -7.31
CA VAL A 94 -6.79 1.04 -8.40
C VAL A 94 -6.59 -0.36 -7.87
N THR A 95 -7.47 -1.28 -8.28
CA THR A 95 -7.35 -2.71 -7.97
C THR A 95 -7.61 -3.55 -9.21
N ARG A 96 -7.11 -4.78 -9.20
CA ARG A 96 -7.42 -5.81 -10.22
C ARG A 96 -8.55 -6.75 -9.80
N SER A 97 -9.02 -6.63 -8.56
CA SER A 97 -10.10 -7.46 -8.02
C SER A 97 -11.43 -6.74 -8.10
N ALA A 98 -12.37 -7.32 -8.83
CA ALA A 98 -13.75 -6.86 -8.90
C ALA A 98 -14.44 -6.96 -7.54
N ALA A 99 -14.15 -8.01 -6.78
CA ALA A 99 -14.69 -8.19 -5.43
C ALA A 99 -14.27 -7.06 -4.49
N VAL A 100 -13.01 -6.61 -4.57
CA VAL A 100 -12.51 -5.46 -3.81
C VAL A 100 -13.20 -4.16 -4.25
N ALA A 101 -13.39 -3.95 -5.55
CA ALA A 101 -14.10 -2.76 -6.05
C ALA A 101 -15.55 -2.69 -5.52
N ILE A 102 -16.27 -3.81 -5.55
CA ILE A 102 -17.61 -3.92 -4.95
C ILE A 102 -17.58 -3.66 -3.44
N GLU A 103 -16.60 -4.23 -2.72
CA GLU A 103 -16.45 -4.02 -1.27
C GLU A 103 -16.29 -2.54 -0.95
N VAL A 104 -15.43 -1.81 -1.69
CA VAL A 104 -15.23 -0.37 -1.50
C VAL A 104 -16.53 0.41 -1.71
N LEU A 105 -17.26 0.11 -2.78
CA LEU A 105 -18.50 0.83 -3.10
C LEU A 105 -19.59 0.58 -2.06
N ARG A 106 -19.63 -0.62 -1.47
CA ARG A 106 -20.56 -0.97 -0.40
C ARG A 106 -20.23 -0.32 0.94
N ARG A 107 -18.94 -0.07 1.21
CA ARG A 107 -18.50 0.63 2.42
C ARG A 107 -18.93 2.09 2.45
N ASN A 108 -19.23 2.67 1.28
CA ASN A 108 -19.67 4.06 1.15
C ASN A 108 -18.70 5.05 1.82
N CYS A 109 -17.39 4.81 1.65
CA CYS A 109 -16.34 5.71 2.14
C CYS A 109 -16.54 7.11 1.56
N ALA A 110 -16.34 8.15 2.38
CA ALA A 110 -16.53 9.53 1.98
C ALA A 110 -15.45 10.02 1.01
N THR A 111 -14.22 9.53 1.17
CA THR A 111 -13.06 9.99 0.41
C THR A 111 -12.15 8.85 -0.05
N ILE A 112 -11.28 9.12 -1.02
CA ILE A 112 -10.32 8.12 -1.54
C ILE A 112 -9.25 7.78 -0.50
N GLU A 113 -8.89 8.73 0.36
CA GLU A 113 -7.99 8.50 1.48
C GLU A 113 -8.59 7.48 2.45
N GLU A 114 -9.88 7.62 2.77
CA GLU A 114 -10.58 6.65 3.60
C GLU A 114 -10.63 5.27 2.94
N VAL A 115 -10.84 5.19 1.61
CA VAL A 115 -10.75 3.93 0.86
C VAL A 115 -9.37 3.30 1.05
N ALA A 116 -8.30 4.04 0.77
CA ALA A 116 -6.94 3.53 0.84
C ALA A 116 -6.58 3.04 2.25
N LEU A 117 -6.93 3.80 3.30
CA LEU A 117 -6.69 3.43 4.69
C LEU A 117 -7.47 2.18 5.09
N ASN A 118 -8.71 2.02 4.63
CA ASN A 118 -9.50 0.82 4.86
C ASN A 118 -8.85 -0.43 4.23
N LEU A 119 -8.31 -0.30 3.02
CA LEU A 119 -7.62 -1.40 2.34
C LEU A 119 -6.31 -1.77 3.05
N VAL A 120 -5.53 -0.77 3.49
CA VAL A 120 -4.32 -1.00 4.31
C VAL A 120 -4.66 -1.73 5.61
N ALA A 121 -5.69 -1.28 6.34
CA ALA A 121 -6.10 -1.89 7.60
C ALA A 121 -6.50 -3.36 7.46
N ARG A 122 -6.93 -3.77 6.26
CA ARG A 122 -7.34 -5.14 5.93
C ARG A 122 -6.25 -5.93 5.21
N GLY A 123 -5.09 -5.32 4.96
CA GLY A 123 -3.99 -5.90 4.18
C GLY A 123 -4.42 -6.32 2.77
N ILE A 124 -5.36 -5.60 2.17
CA ILE A 124 -5.85 -5.82 0.80
C ILE A 124 -4.88 -5.14 -0.18
N PRO A 125 -4.43 -5.82 -1.25
CA PRO A 125 -3.55 -5.21 -2.23
C PRO A 125 -4.29 -4.21 -3.11
N PHE A 126 -3.68 -3.04 -3.33
CA PHE A 126 -4.19 -1.98 -4.21
C PHE A 126 -3.04 -1.08 -4.70
N ASN A 127 -3.39 -0.05 -5.47
CA ASN A 127 -2.47 0.97 -5.96
C ASN A 127 -3.09 2.34 -5.88
N THR A 128 -2.28 3.40 -5.89
CA THR A 128 -2.80 4.78 -5.91
C THR A 128 -2.22 5.53 -7.09
N PHE A 129 -2.60 5.10 -8.29
CA PHE A 129 -2.08 5.66 -9.52
C PHE A 129 -2.43 7.14 -9.67
N SER A 130 -1.51 7.89 -10.27
CA SER A 130 -1.73 9.27 -10.68
C SER A 130 -1.51 9.44 -12.18
N PRO A 131 -2.32 10.25 -12.87
CA PRO A 131 -2.06 10.61 -14.26
C PRO A 131 -0.69 11.26 -14.40
N GLY A 132 -0.02 10.97 -15.51
CA GLY A 132 1.31 11.50 -15.82
C GLY A 132 1.60 11.47 -17.31
N PRO A 133 2.78 11.94 -17.71
CA PRO A 133 3.17 11.97 -19.12
C PRO A 133 3.11 10.56 -19.70
N SER A 134 2.74 10.46 -20.98
CA SER A 134 2.94 9.21 -21.72
C SER A 134 4.40 8.80 -21.61
N PRO A 135 4.71 7.53 -21.33
CA PRO A 135 6.08 7.06 -21.24
C PRO A 135 6.80 7.38 -22.54
N ALA A 136 7.96 8.03 -22.45
CA ALA A 136 8.90 8.03 -23.56
C ALA A 136 9.38 6.59 -23.82
N LEU A 137 9.99 6.33 -24.99
CA LEU A 137 10.68 5.06 -25.29
C LEU A 137 11.42 4.53 -24.05
N PRO A 138 11.44 3.20 -23.85
CA PRO A 138 11.81 2.60 -22.57
C PRO A 138 13.12 3.19 -22.06
N PRO A 139 13.20 3.56 -20.76
CA PRO A 139 14.45 4.03 -20.18
C PRO A 139 15.52 2.96 -20.43
N PRO A 140 16.78 3.37 -20.68
CA PRO A 140 17.86 2.42 -20.93
C PRO A 140 17.89 1.38 -19.81
N ASP A 141 18.12 0.11 -20.18
CA ASP A 141 18.29 -0.99 -19.25
C ASP A 141 19.22 -0.53 -18.13
N LYS A 142 18.64 -0.33 -16.94
CA LYS A 142 19.43 0.04 -15.77
C LYS A 142 20.40 -1.11 -15.56
N ALA A 143 21.68 -0.77 -15.36
CA ALA A 143 22.70 -1.75 -14.99
C ALA A 143 22.13 -2.60 -13.85
N LYS A 144 22.09 -3.93 -14.06
CA LYS A 144 21.65 -4.87 -13.03
C LYS A 144 22.46 -4.58 -11.79
N ASN A 145 21.79 -4.17 -10.71
CA ASN A 145 22.47 -3.91 -9.46
C ASN A 145 23.01 -5.26 -8.98
N PRO A 146 24.33 -5.43 -8.76
CA PRO A 146 24.89 -6.72 -8.38
C PRO A 146 24.50 -7.17 -6.96
N TYR A 147 23.80 -6.34 -6.20
CA TYR A 147 23.36 -6.65 -4.85
C TYR A 147 22.22 -7.69 -4.84
N LYS A 148 22.55 -8.90 -4.41
CA LYS A 148 21.60 -10.00 -4.20
C LYS A 148 21.10 -10.02 -2.75
N GLY A 149 20.02 -9.29 -2.47
CA GLY A 149 19.38 -9.29 -1.14
C GLY A 149 20.30 -8.75 -0.04
N LEU A 150 20.43 -9.52 1.05
CA LEU A 150 21.29 -9.23 2.21
C LEU A 150 22.76 -9.66 2.02
N GLY A 151 23.11 -10.17 0.83
CA GLY A 151 24.47 -10.56 0.46
C GLY A 151 24.74 -12.05 0.58
N PHE A 152 26.02 -12.39 0.40
CA PHE A 152 26.51 -13.77 0.33
C PHE A 152 26.86 -14.34 1.71
N ARG A 153 26.57 -15.63 1.89
CA ARG A 153 26.87 -16.43 3.08
C ARG A 153 27.50 -17.77 2.67
N HIS A 154 28.35 -18.30 3.53
CA HIS A 154 29.05 -19.57 3.31
C HIS A 154 28.11 -20.77 3.50
N ASP A 155 28.53 -21.93 3.00
CA ASP A 155 27.80 -23.18 3.24
C ASP A 155 27.71 -23.49 4.74
N GLY A 156 26.57 -24.00 5.19
CA GLY A 156 26.29 -24.22 6.62
C GLY A 156 25.92 -22.96 7.43
N PHE A 157 25.72 -21.80 6.78
CA PHE A 157 25.27 -20.58 7.46
C PHE A 157 24.01 -20.81 8.31
N GLN A 158 24.10 -20.46 9.60
CA GLN A 158 23.01 -20.51 10.56
C GLN A 158 22.59 -19.11 10.94
N ALA A 159 21.31 -18.82 10.72
CA ALA A 159 20.75 -17.52 11.01
C ALA A 159 20.47 -17.38 12.51
N THR A 160 20.81 -16.23 13.09
CA THR A 160 20.67 -15.97 14.52
C THR A 160 19.67 -14.85 14.77
N PRO A 161 19.15 -14.70 16.01
CA PRO A 161 18.37 -13.53 16.38
C PRO A 161 19.10 -12.20 16.13
N SER A 162 20.44 -12.19 16.23
CA SER A 162 21.25 -11.01 15.92
C SER A 162 21.26 -10.68 14.43
N GLU A 163 21.39 -11.69 13.56
CA GLU A 163 21.24 -11.51 12.09
C GLU A 163 19.85 -11.01 11.73
N TYR A 164 18.81 -11.49 12.43
CA TYR A 164 17.46 -10.99 12.23
C TYR A 164 17.34 -9.51 12.61
N ALA A 165 17.92 -9.09 13.74
CA ALA A 165 17.92 -7.69 14.14
C ALA A 165 18.64 -6.77 13.12
N GLU A 166 19.76 -7.23 12.56
CA GLU A 166 20.46 -6.52 11.48
C GLU A 166 19.59 -6.41 10.22
N TYR A 167 18.95 -7.51 9.82
CA TYR A 167 17.96 -7.51 8.75
C TYR A 167 16.85 -6.48 8.99
N GLU A 168 16.29 -6.41 10.20
CA GLU A 168 15.23 -5.44 10.52
C GLU A 168 15.70 -3.99 10.35
N LEU A 169 16.94 -3.68 10.75
CA LEU A 169 17.53 -2.35 10.53
C LEU A 169 17.65 -2.02 9.05
N ILE A 170 18.12 -2.96 8.23
CA ILE A 170 18.27 -2.77 6.78
C ILE A 170 16.90 -2.62 6.11
N ARG A 171 15.96 -3.51 6.41
CA ARG A 171 14.58 -3.46 5.92
C ARG A 171 13.90 -2.13 6.27
N ASN A 172 14.05 -1.68 7.52
CA ASN A 172 13.39 -0.47 7.98
C ASN A 172 13.91 0.79 7.26
N LYS A 173 15.16 0.80 6.74
CA LYS A 173 15.64 1.88 5.86
C LYS A 173 14.79 1.99 4.59
N ILE A 174 14.42 0.86 3.98
CA ILE A 174 13.54 0.83 2.81
C ILE A 174 12.14 1.32 3.20
N PHE A 175 11.58 0.84 4.31
CA PHE A 175 10.26 1.25 4.78
C PHE A 175 10.17 2.72 5.18
N CYS A 176 11.24 3.31 5.71
CA CYS A 176 11.30 4.73 6.04
C CYS A 176 11.53 5.64 4.82
N SER A 177 11.82 5.08 3.65
CA SER A 177 11.94 5.85 2.40
C SER A 177 10.56 6.27 1.85
N GLU A 178 10.55 7.09 0.79
CA GLU A 178 9.31 7.44 0.07
C GLU A 178 8.56 6.21 -0.49
N ARG A 179 9.24 5.07 -0.64
CA ARG A 179 8.65 3.81 -1.13
C ARG A 179 7.97 2.98 -0.06
N GLY A 180 8.07 3.35 1.23
CA GLY A 180 7.41 2.61 2.32
C GLY A 180 5.92 2.39 2.09
N ARG A 181 5.22 3.35 1.46
CA ARG A 181 3.81 3.24 1.05
C ARG A 181 3.54 2.02 0.15
N VAL A 182 4.48 1.65 -0.73
CA VAL A 182 4.34 0.49 -1.62
C VAL A 182 4.19 -0.78 -0.80
N ALA A 183 4.94 -0.90 0.30
CA ALA A 183 4.87 -2.09 1.14
C ALA A 183 3.46 -2.27 1.74
N LEU A 184 2.83 -1.20 2.22
CA LEU A 184 1.46 -1.25 2.73
C LEU A 184 0.44 -1.58 1.62
N MET A 185 0.64 -1.02 0.42
CA MET A 185 -0.23 -1.26 -0.75
C MET A 185 -0.12 -2.67 -1.33
N MET A 186 1.00 -3.38 -1.13
CA MET A 186 1.17 -4.75 -1.63
C MET A 186 0.31 -5.79 -0.90
N GLY A 187 -0.26 -5.45 0.27
CA GLY A 187 -0.98 -6.40 1.11
C GLY A 187 -0.10 -7.55 1.60
N GLY A 188 -0.75 -8.59 2.14
CA GLY A 188 -0.08 -9.83 2.54
C GLY A 188 1.08 -9.64 3.52
N VAL A 189 2.09 -10.53 3.43
CA VAL A 189 3.24 -10.54 4.35
C VAL A 189 4.06 -9.26 4.28
N ILE A 190 4.19 -8.64 3.10
CA ILE A 190 4.97 -7.40 2.92
C ILE A 190 4.29 -6.24 3.66
N ALA A 191 2.98 -6.07 3.48
CA ALA A 191 2.23 -5.05 4.21
C ALA A 191 2.30 -5.30 5.72
N ARG A 192 2.23 -6.56 6.15
CA ARG A 192 2.35 -6.90 7.57
C ARG A 192 3.73 -6.58 8.16
N LEU A 193 4.82 -6.80 7.40
CA LEU A 193 6.17 -6.43 7.80
C LEU A 193 6.35 -4.91 7.92
N ALA A 194 5.73 -4.16 7.01
CA ALA A 194 5.73 -2.70 7.04
C ALA A 194 4.81 -2.13 8.13
N PHE A 195 3.82 -2.90 8.57
CA PHE A 195 2.85 -2.49 9.57
C PHE A 195 3.53 -2.18 10.90
N GLY A 196 3.31 -0.97 11.42
CA GLY A 196 3.98 -0.47 12.63
C GLY A 196 5.29 0.28 12.38
N VAL A 197 5.88 0.14 11.19
CA VAL A 197 7.07 0.91 10.75
C VAL A 197 6.63 2.10 9.89
N VAL A 198 5.85 1.84 8.83
CA VAL A 198 5.37 2.85 7.88
C VAL A 198 4.11 3.53 8.42
N ASN A 199 4.01 4.85 8.28
CA ASN A 199 2.77 5.58 8.59
C ASN A 199 1.71 5.28 7.51
N PRO A 200 0.54 4.70 7.86
CA PRO A 200 -0.51 4.39 6.89
C PRO A 200 -0.99 5.59 6.09
N GLN A 201 -0.98 6.80 6.65
CA GLN A 201 -1.41 8.02 5.96
C GLN A 201 -0.58 8.36 4.71
N THR A 202 0.63 7.79 4.59
CA THR A 202 1.49 7.98 3.41
C THR A 202 0.88 7.40 2.13
N VAL A 203 -0.03 6.41 2.22
CA VAL A 203 -0.68 5.85 1.02
C VAL A 203 -1.59 6.88 0.33
N SER A 204 -2.16 7.80 1.11
CA SER A 204 -3.09 8.84 0.66
C SER A 204 -2.40 9.99 -0.09
N SER A 205 -1.07 10.10 0.00
CA SER A 205 -0.31 11.16 -0.68
C SER A 205 -0.11 10.91 -2.18
N GLY A 206 -0.51 9.72 -2.67
CA GLY A 206 -0.24 9.29 -4.04
C GLY A 206 1.22 8.88 -4.26
N PRO A 207 1.62 8.65 -5.51
CA PRO A 207 2.96 8.19 -5.87
C PRO A 207 4.05 9.22 -5.52
N SER A 208 5.26 8.73 -5.24
CA SER A 208 6.44 9.58 -5.06
C SER A 208 6.82 10.30 -6.36
N ASN A 209 7.67 11.33 -6.24
CA ASN A 209 8.23 11.98 -7.43
C ASN A 209 9.09 11.02 -8.27
N GLY A 210 9.67 10.00 -7.63
CA GLY A 210 10.47 8.96 -8.29
C GLY A 210 9.65 8.06 -9.21
N ALA A 211 8.34 7.93 -8.98
CA ALA A 211 7.45 7.06 -9.75
C ALA A 211 7.56 7.27 -11.27
N TYR A 212 7.75 8.51 -11.73
CA TYR A 212 7.88 8.85 -13.15
C TYR A 212 9.24 8.48 -13.77
N THR A 213 10.22 8.11 -12.94
CA THR A 213 11.57 7.73 -13.37
C THR A 213 11.83 6.24 -13.23
N ASP A 214 11.28 5.63 -12.20
CA ASP A 214 11.57 4.24 -11.85
C ASP A 214 10.42 3.48 -11.20
N GLY A 215 9.24 4.08 -11.21
CA GLY A 215 7.99 3.42 -10.88
C GLY A 215 7.49 2.54 -12.02
N ARG A 216 6.23 2.13 -11.86
CA ARG A 216 5.48 1.39 -12.86
C ARG A 216 4.43 2.30 -13.50
N PHE A 217 4.03 1.97 -14.72
CA PHE A 217 2.96 2.68 -15.39
C PHE A 217 1.93 1.73 -16.02
N LEU A 218 0.69 2.19 -16.15
CA LEU A 218 -0.35 1.58 -16.97
C LEU A 218 -0.56 2.47 -18.21
N TRP A 219 -0.23 1.90 -19.37
CA TRP A 219 -0.39 2.51 -20.67
C TRP A 219 -0.35 1.41 -21.74
N ASP A 220 -1.29 1.44 -22.66
CA ASP A 220 -1.34 0.56 -23.83
C ASP A 220 -1.40 1.35 -25.15
N GLY A 221 -1.30 2.69 -25.09
CA GLY A 221 -1.44 3.59 -26.23
C GLY A 221 -2.83 3.59 -26.88
N ARG A 222 -3.79 2.85 -26.32
CA ARG A 222 -5.15 2.67 -26.82
C ARG A 222 -6.21 3.08 -25.79
N SER A 223 -5.81 3.25 -24.52
CA SER A 223 -6.64 3.75 -23.44
C SER A 223 -7.24 5.08 -23.83
N THR A 224 -8.50 5.27 -23.44
CA THR A 224 -9.24 6.53 -23.64
C THR A 224 -8.58 7.71 -22.95
N SER A 225 -7.70 7.46 -21.97
CA SER A 225 -6.91 8.49 -21.31
C SER A 225 -5.71 8.90 -22.17
N PRO A 226 -5.53 10.20 -22.46
CA PRO A 226 -4.35 10.71 -23.16
C PRO A 226 -3.08 10.68 -22.30
N SER A 227 -3.16 10.24 -21.04
CA SER A 227 -2.07 10.23 -20.05
C SER A 227 -1.88 8.84 -19.42
N ALA A 228 -0.62 8.45 -19.20
CA ALA A 228 -0.30 7.20 -18.53
C ALA A 228 -0.54 7.31 -17.02
N TYR A 229 -0.91 6.20 -16.40
CA TYR A 229 -1.10 6.13 -14.95
C TYR A 229 0.19 5.64 -14.31
N TRP A 230 0.78 6.42 -13.41
CA TRP A 230 2.05 6.11 -12.75
C TRP A 230 1.87 5.79 -11.26
N ASP A 231 2.64 4.84 -10.74
CA ASP A 231 2.71 4.53 -9.31
C ASP A 231 4.13 4.05 -8.95
N ASP A 232 4.46 4.11 -7.67
CA ASP A 232 5.71 3.56 -7.15
C ASP A 232 5.71 2.03 -7.27
N VAL A 233 6.90 1.44 -7.38
CA VAL A 233 7.09 -0.01 -7.37
C VAL A 233 8.40 -0.34 -6.67
N PHE A 234 8.44 -1.47 -5.96
CA PHE A 234 9.72 -2.01 -5.50
C PHE A 234 10.45 -2.72 -6.63
N THR A 235 11.77 -2.58 -6.65
CA THR A 235 12.62 -3.45 -7.47
C THR A 235 12.66 -4.86 -6.87
N ARG A 236 13.15 -5.82 -7.66
CA ARG A 236 13.30 -7.20 -7.18
C ARG A 236 14.28 -7.28 -6.01
N GLU A 237 15.33 -6.49 -6.04
CA GLU A 237 16.37 -6.42 -5.01
C GLU A 237 15.80 -5.85 -3.71
N GLU A 238 14.98 -4.81 -3.78
CA GLU A 238 14.26 -4.27 -2.62
C GLU A 238 13.33 -5.31 -2.00
N LEU A 239 12.58 -6.06 -2.82
CA LEU A 239 11.72 -7.15 -2.33
C LEU A 239 12.52 -8.27 -1.69
N ASP A 240 13.67 -8.63 -2.26
CA ASP A 240 14.56 -9.64 -1.70
C ASP A 240 15.15 -9.17 -0.36
N ILE A 241 15.52 -7.89 -0.21
CA ILE A 241 15.91 -7.31 1.10
C ILE A 241 14.74 -7.33 2.07
N ILE A 242 13.53 -6.92 1.65
CA ILE A 242 12.34 -6.89 2.51
C ILE A 242 12.00 -8.28 3.04
N CYS A 243 12.10 -9.31 2.21
CA CYS A 243 11.88 -10.71 2.62
C CYS A 243 13.06 -11.32 3.38
N GLY A 244 14.17 -10.58 3.53
CA GLY A 244 15.37 -11.03 4.23
C GLY A 244 16.09 -12.16 3.51
N VAL A 245 16.27 -12.03 2.19
CA VAL A 245 16.91 -13.03 1.33
C VAL A 245 18.42 -12.97 1.48
N TYR A 246 19.04 -14.12 1.73
CA TYR A 246 20.49 -14.35 1.62
C TYR A 246 20.78 -15.24 0.42
N GLU A 247 21.95 -15.03 -0.18
CA GLU A 247 22.55 -16.00 -1.10
C GLU A 247 23.55 -16.87 -0.32
N VAL A 248 23.34 -18.18 -0.30
CA VAL A 248 24.15 -19.13 0.47
C VAL A 248 24.85 -20.06 -0.50
N SER A 249 26.16 -20.24 -0.37
CA SER A 249 26.88 -21.26 -1.15
C SER A 249 26.35 -22.66 -0.87
N THR A 250 26.29 -23.51 -1.89
CA THR A 250 25.98 -24.94 -1.73
C THR A 250 27.24 -25.80 -1.52
N GLY A 251 28.42 -25.18 -1.47
CA GLY A 251 29.71 -25.89 -1.44
C GLY A 251 30.10 -26.55 -2.77
N GLN A 252 29.23 -26.52 -3.78
CA GLN A 252 29.47 -27.07 -5.10
C GLN A 252 29.95 -26.00 -6.08
N SER A 253 30.82 -26.39 -7.00
CA SER A 253 31.26 -25.54 -8.10
C SER A 253 30.28 -25.63 -9.27
N ASP A 254 29.98 -24.48 -9.89
CA ASP A 254 29.26 -24.36 -11.15
C ASP A 254 30.26 -23.86 -12.22
N PRO A 255 30.82 -24.75 -13.06
CA PRO A 255 31.81 -24.40 -14.08
C PRO A 255 31.30 -23.41 -15.13
N PHE A 256 29.99 -23.20 -15.21
CA PHE A 256 29.34 -22.30 -16.17
C PHE A 256 28.80 -21.02 -15.51
N GLY A 257 28.93 -20.90 -14.18
CA GLY A 257 28.53 -19.72 -13.42
C GLY A 257 29.58 -18.60 -13.51
N PRO A 258 29.19 -17.32 -13.41
CA PRO A 258 30.10 -16.18 -13.51
C PRO A 258 31.21 -16.19 -12.44
N ASP A 259 30.95 -16.81 -11.28
CA ASP A 259 31.87 -16.89 -10.15
C ASP A 259 32.31 -18.35 -9.82
N GLY A 260 31.94 -19.32 -10.65
CA GLY A 260 32.34 -20.73 -10.46
C GLY A 260 31.68 -21.45 -9.27
N GLN A 261 30.85 -20.77 -8.46
CA GLN A 261 30.26 -21.30 -7.22
C GLN A 261 28.74 -21.36 -7.32
N GLN A 262 28.17 -22.54 -7.06
CA GLN A 262 26.74 -22.71 -7.01
C GLN A 262 26.19 -22.15 -5.69
N THR A 263 25.07 -21.43 -5.79
CA THR A 263 24.40 -20.80 -4.66
C THR A 263 22.92 -21.16 -4.62
N ARG A 264 22.34 -21.05 -3.43
CA ARG A 264 20.90 -21.14 -3.19
C ARG A 264 20.41 -19.88 -2.49
N THR A 265 19.16 -19.50 -2.75
CA THR A 265 18.52 -18.37 -2.05
C THR A 265 17.68 -18.90 -0.89
N VAL A 266 17.87 -18.32 0.29
CA VAL A 266 17.09 -18.62 1.51
C VAL A 266 16.63 -17.31 2.13
N SER A 267 15.56 -17.32 2.92
CA SER A 267 14.94 -16.09 3.41
C SER A 267 14.27 -16.22 4.77
N TRP A 268 14.19 -15.10 5.49
CA TRP A 268 13.46 -14.98 6.76
C TRP A 268 11.96 -15.09 6.58
N TRP A 269 11.44 -14.44 5.54
CA TRP A 269 10.02 -14.37 5.19
C TRP A 269 9.77 -14.87 3.76
N PRO A 270 8.58 -15.43 3.48
CA PRO A 270 8.27 -15.95 2.15
C PRO A 270 8.27 -14.82 1.13
N ARG A 271 8.96 -15.06 0.01
CA ARG A 271 8.94 -14.16 -1.15
C ARG A 271 7.54 -14.11 -1.76
N GLU A 272 7.26 -13.04 -2.51
CA GLU A 272 5.95 -12.78 -3.14
C GLU A 272 5.41 -13.99 -3.92
N VAL A 273 6.26 -14.71 -4.64
CA VAL A 273 5.87 -15.91 -5.39
C VAL A 273 5.40 -17.05 -4.48
N ALA A 274 6.07 -17.29 -3.35
CA ALA A 274 5.69 -18.34 -2.40
C ALA A 274 4.39 -17.95 -1.67
N TRP A 275 4.32 -16.72 -1.16
CA TRP A 275 3.13 -16.20 -0.49
C TRP A 275 1.90 -16.24 -1.41
N ARG A 276 2.03 -15.74 -2.64
CA ARG A 276 0.94 -15.66 -3.62
C ARG A 276 0.34 -17.03 -3.93
N ASN A 277 1.16 -18.08 -3.92
CA ASN A 277 0.75 -19.43 -4.22
C ASN A 277 0.20 -20.20 -3.01
N SER A 278 0.41 -19.69 -1.79
CA SER A 278 -0.11 -20.30 -0.56
C SER A 278 -1.63 -20.16 -0.41
N GLY A 279 -2.22 -21.02 0.42
CA GLY A 279 -3.60 -20.94 0.89
C GLY A 279 -3.86 -19.81 1.90
N LEU A 280 -2.81 -19.14 2.38
CA LEU A 280 -2.94 -17.91 3.20
C LEU A 280 -3.25 -16.68 2.34
N ASN A 281 -2.94 -16.73 1.04
CA ASN A 281 -3.23 -15.62 0.14
C ASN A 281 -4.70 -15.63 -0.33
N MET A 282 -5.58 -15.08 0.50
CA MET A 282 -7.02 -14.94 0.22
C MET A 282 -7.41 -13.58 -0.38
N GLY A 283 -6.42 -12.73 -0.70
CA GLY A 283 -6.64 -11.36 -1.16
C GLY A 283 -6.81 -10.33 -0.05
N TYR A 284 -6.73 -10.73 1.22
CA TYR A 284 -6.70 -9.86 2.39
C TYR A 284 -5.99 -10.55 3.56
N TRP A 285 -5.68 -9.81 4.62
CA TRP A 285 -5.02 -10.32 5.82
C TRP A 285 -6.03 -10.93 6.79
N THR A 286 -6.06 -12.26 6.88
CA THR A 286 -6.93 -13.00 7.79
C THR A 286 -6.27 -13.21 9.15
N PRO A 287 -7.02 -13.41 10.26
CA PRO A 287 -6.43 -13.90 11.49
C PRO A 287 -5.60 -15.19 11.37
N SER A 288 -5.87 -16.10 10.41
CA SER A 288 -4.98 -17.22 10.08
C SER A 288 -3.62 -16.75 9.55
N CYS A 289 -3.58 -15.70 8.71
CA CYS A 289 -2.33 -15.05 8.32
C CYS A 289 -1.60 -14.45 9.52
N GLU A 290 -2.32 -13.78 10.42
CA GLU A 290 -1.72 -13.19 11.63
C GLU A 290 -1.16 -14.27 12.56
N ALA A 291 -1.91 -15.35 12.82
CA ALA A 291 -1.47 -16.46 13.66
C ALA A 291 -0.20 -17.11 13.09
N TRP A 292 -0.20 -17.39 11.78
CA TRP A 292 0.98 -17.92 11.10
C TRP A 292 2.19 -16.95 11.20
N PHE A 293 1.97 -15.65 10.98
CA PHE A 293 3.01 -14.64 11.04
C PHE A 293 3.60 -14.51 12.45
N GLN A 294 2.76 -14.49 13.49
CA GLN A 294 3.18 -14.38 14.88
C GLN A 294 3.93 -15.62 15.35
N ASN A 295 3.47 -16.82 14.98
CA ASN A 295 4.19 -18.07 15.28
C ASN A 295 5.59 -18.05 14.66
N ARG A 296 5.67 -17.69 13.38
CA ARG A 296 6.96 -17.57 12.69
C ARG A 296 7.86 -16.51 13.33
N LEU A 297 7.32 -15.35 13.70
CA LEU A 297 8.08 -14.30 14.38
C LEU A 297 8.58 -14.76 15.76
N ALA A 298 7.80 -15.56 16.48
CA ALA A 298 8.19 -16.14 17.76
C ALA A 298 9.35 -17.13 17.60
N GLU A 299 9.30 -18.02 16.60
CA GLU A 299 10.42 -18.93 16.27
C GLU A 299 11.71 -18.17 15.94
N ILE A 300 11.60 -17.10 15.16
CA ILE A 300 12.75 -16.25 14.80
C ILE A 300 13.36 -15.63 16.05
N ARG A 301 12.53 -15.07 16.93
CA ARG A 301 13.00 -14.43 18.18
C ARG A 301 13.57 -15.44 19.17
N ALA A 302 13.04 -16.66 19.18
CA ALA A 302 13.56 -17.76 19.99
C ALA A 302 14.87 -18.34 19.44
N GLY A 303 15.27 -17.98 18.22
CA GLY A 303 16.44 -18.54 17.54
C GLY A 303 16.23 -19.97 17.06
N SER A 304 14.99 -20.45 16.99
CA SER A 304 14.64 -21.80 16.51
C SER A 304 14.20 -21.82 15.05
N ALA A 305 14.05 -20.65 14.41
CA ALA A 305 13.66 -20.54 13.01
C ALA A 305 14.80 -20.88 12.05
N GLU A 306 14.54 -21.78 11.10
CA GLU A 306 15.40 -22.00 9.95
C GLU A 306 15.08 -21.02 8.81
N LEU A 307 16.07 -20.63 8.00
CA LEU A 307 15.82 -19.93 6.75
C LEU A 307 15.33 -20.89 5.68
N HIS A 308 14.37 -20.45 4.86
CA HIS A 308 13.77 -21.31 3.85
C HIS A 308 14.04 -20.79 2.44
N ASN A 309 14.34 -21.72 1.53
CA ASN A 309 14.29 -21.49 0.10
C ASN A 309 12.85 -21.58 -0.43
N LEU A 310 12.65 -21.30 -1.72
CA LEU A 310 11.31 -21.31 -2.34
C LEU A 310 10.59 -22.66 -2.18
N ARG A 311 11.29 -23.78 -2.33
CA ARG A 311 10.71 -25.12 -2.20
C ARG A 311 10.24 -25.36 -0.77
N GLN A 312 11.10 -25.09 0.22
CA GLN A 312 10.76 -25.24 1.63
C GLN A 312 9.61 -24.33 2.04
N TRP A 313 9.55 -23.09 1.54
CA TRP A 313 8.40 -22.20 1.76
C TRP A 313 7.11 -22.81 1.22
N ASN A 314 7.12 -23.42 0.03
CA ASN A 314 5.93 -24.07 -0.52
C ASN A 314 5.51 -25.32 0.27
N GLU A 315 6.42 -25.95 0.99
CA GLU A 315 6.15 -27.12 1.83
C GLU A 315 5.54 -26.73 3.19
N ILE A 316 5.99 -25.62 3.80
CA ILE A 316 5.53 -25.18 5.13
C ILE A 316 4.37 -24.19 5.10
N LEU A 317 4.19 -23.45 4.01
CA LEU A 317 3.05 -22.58 3.86
C LEU A 317 1.79 -23.44 3.64
N PRO A 318 0.68 -23.15 4.33
CA PRO A 318 -0.58 -23.85 4.07
C PRO A 318 -0.89 -23.81 2.58
N THR A 319 -1.28 -24.94 2.01
CA THR A 319 -1.78 -25.02 0.63
C THR A 319 -3.27 -25.30 0.67
N SER A 320 -4.03 -24.60 -0.18
CA SER A 320 -5.46 -24.87 -0.34
C SER A 320 -5.91 -24.45 -1.73
N ASP A 321 -5.95 -25.43 -2.63
CA ASP A 321 -6.49 -25.27 -3.98
C ASP A 321 -7.94 -24.81 -3.94
N GLN A 322 -8.70 -25.33 -2.98
CA GLN A 322 -10.09 -24.96 -2.77
C GLN A 322 -10.24 -23.49 -2.37
N CYS A 323 -9.44 -22.99 -1.43
CA CYS A 323 -9.45 -21.57 -1.04
C CYS A 323 -9.11 -20.65 -2.22
N ARG A 324 -8.10 -21.02 -3.02
CA ARG A 324 -7.71 -20.26 -4.23
C ARG A 324 -8.80 -20.29 -5.29
N LEU A 325 -9.45 -21.43 -5.48
CA LEU A 325 -10.57 -21.59 -6.40
C LEU A 325 -11.74 -20.69 -5.96
N LEU A 326 -12.13 -20.73 -4.69
CA LEU A 326 -13.22 -19.91 -4.15
C LEU A 326 -12.95 -18.41 -4.33
N SER A 327 -11.73 -17.95 -4.01
CA SER A 327 -11.34 -16.55 -4.18
C SER A 327 -11.43 -16.12 -5.66
N ARG A 328 -10.89 -16.93 -6.59
CA ARG A 328 -10.97 -16.67 -8.03
C ARG A 328 -12.41 -16.70 -8.56
N THR A 329 -13.21 -17.67 -8.13
CA THR A 329 -14.60 -17.76 -8.57
C THR A 329 -15.39 -16.56 -8.06
N ASN A 330 -15.24 -16.19 -6.79
CA ASN A 330 -15.87 -15.00 -6.23
C ASN A 330 -15.50 -13.73 -7.00
N ASP A 331 -14.22 -13.54 -7.31
CA ASP A 331 -13.77 -12.36 -8.06
C ASP A 331 -14.30 -12.34 -9.50
N ARG A 332 -14.36 -13.50 -10.16
CA ARG A 332 -14.97 -13.63 -11.49
C ARG A 332 -16.46 -13.33 -11.47
N LEU A 333 -17.21 -13.86 -10.50
CA LEU A 333 -18.64 -13.59 -10.37
C LEU A 333 -18.89 -12.12 -10.04
N ALA A 334 -18.03 -11.50 -9.24
CA ALA A 334 -18.05 -10.05 -8.99
C ALA A 334 -17.79 -9.24 -10.27
N ALA A 335 -16.86 -9.67 -11.13
CA ALA A 335 -16.62 -9.03 -12.41
C ALA A 335 -17.85 -9.10 -13.32
N ALA A 336 -18.47 -10.28 -13.44
CA ALA A 336 -19.71 -10.47 -14.20
C ALA A 336 -20.85 -9.57 -13.68
N PHE A 337 -20.99 -9.48 -12.35
CA PHE A 337 -21.97 -8.57 -11.73
C PHE A 337 -21.71 -7.09 -12.09
N LEU A 338 -20.45 -6.64 -12.08
CA LEU A 338 -20.09 -5.27 -12.47
C LEU A 338 -20.34 -5.01 -13.96
N ASP A 339 -20.10 -6.00 -14.83
CA ASP A 339 -20.38 -5.88 -16.26
C ASP A 339 -21.90 -5.80 -16.55
N GLU A 340 -22.72 -6.51 -15.78
CA GLU A 340 -24.19 -6.47 -15.91
C GLU A 340 -24.83 -5.19 -15.32
N ASN A 341 -24.23 -4.62 -14.26
CA ASN A 341 -24.88 -3.58 -13.45
C ASN A 341 -24.14 -2.23 -13.42
N GLY A 342 -22.95 -2.13 -14.01
CA GLY A 342 -22.15 -0.91 -14.01
C GLY A 342 -22.03 -0.25 -15.38
N THR A 343 -21.48 0.97 -15.40
CA THR A 343 -21.26 1.75 -16.62
C THR A 343 -19.84 1.53 -17.14
N ARG A 344 -19.66 0.70 -18.17
CA ARG A 344 -18.38 0.58 -18.87
C ARG A 344 -18.14 1.84 -19.70
N ILE A 345 -16.98 2.49 -19.54
CA ILE A 345 -16.55 3.51 -20.50
C ILE A 345 -16.17 2.76 -21.78
N ALA A 346 -17.05 2.80 -22.78
CA ALA A 346 -16.73 2.32 -24.10
C ALA A 346 -15.60 3.16 -24.69
N ALA A 347 -14.64 2.53 -25.36
CA ALA A 347 -13.56 3.22 -26.06
C ALA A 347 -14.06 4.22 -27.14
N ASP A 348 -15.34 4.13 -27.52
CA ASP A 348 -15.90 4.80 -28.69
C ASP A 348 -16.81 6.01 -28.36
N SER A 349 -17.00 6.38 -27.10
CA SER A 349 -17.93 7.47 -26.72
C SER A 349 -17.29 8.68 -26.04
N ALA A 350 -16.08 9.07 -26.45
CA ALA A 350 -15.48 10.34 -26.04
C ALA A 350 -15.56 11.40 -27.16
N THR A 351 -16.79 11.72 -27.59
CA THR A 351 -17.09 13.11 -27.96
C THR A 351 -17.47 13.84 -26.68
N ASP A 352 -16.49 14.09 -25.81
CA ASP A 352 -16.62 15.24 -24.94
C ASP A 352 -15.26 15.92 -24.69
N THR A 353 -15.33 17.22 -24.68
CA THR A 353 -14.27 18.10 -25.16
C THR A 353 -13.34 18.46 -24.00
N PHE A 354 -12.36 17.60 -23.67
CA PHE A 354 -11.24 18.04 -22.86
C PHE A 354 -10.31 18.93 -23.71
N PRO A 355 -9.98 20.17 -23.29
CA PRO A 355 -9.28 21.08 -24.18
C PRO A 355 -7.89 20.55 -24.52
N ARG A 356 -7.66 20.28 -25.82
CA ARG A 356 -6.32 20.09 -26.42
C ARG A 356 -5.31 21.20 -26.03
N ALA A 357 -5.79 22.31 -25.46
CA ALA A 357 -5.01 23.38 -24.87
C ALA A 357 -4.12 22.95 -23.69
N ILE A 358 -4.45 21.90 -22.92
CA ILE A 358 -3.64 21.50 -21.75
C ILE A 358 -2.36 20.76 -22.19
N ASP A 359 -2.43 19.84 -23.16
CA ASP A 359 -1.25 19.16 -23.72
C ASP A 359 -0.33 20.16 -24.47
N ALA A 360 -0.91 21.10 -25.21
CA ALA A 360 -0.15 22.17 -25.85
C ALA A 360 0.51 23.12 -24.83
N SER A 361 -0.17 23.45 -23.73
CA SER A 361 0.35 24.34 -22.68
C SER A 361 1.45 23.66 -21.84
N LEU A 362 1.32 22.36 -21.55
CA LEU A 362 2.36 21.60 -20.85
C LEU A 362 3.60 21.39 -21.73
N ARG A 363 3.40 21.10 -23.03
CA ARG A 363 4.50 21.02 -24.01
C ARG A 363 5.19 22.37 -24.19
N ARG A 364 4.43 23.47 -24.27
CA ARG A 364 4.98 24.83 -24.43
C ARG A 364 5.68 25.31 -23.16
N PHE A 365 5.16 25.00 -21.98
CA PHE A 365 5.81 25.30 -20.69
C PHE A 365 7.13 24.53 -20.53
N TYR A 366 7.17 23.24 -20.92
CA TYR A 366 8.41 22.46 -20.97
C TYR A 366 9.44 22.98 -21.99
N PHE A 367 8.98 23.57 -23.11
CA PHE A 367 9.86 24.18 -24.11
C PHE A 367 10.37 25.56 -23.68
N THR A 368 9.54 26.39 -23.03
CA THR A 368 9.91 27.73 -22.54
C THR A 368 10.88 27.67 -21.35
N LEU A 369 10.77 26.65 -20.49
CA LEU A 369 11.76 26.38 -19.43
C LEU A 369 13.16 26.05 -19.97
N ARG A 370 13.28 25.73 -21.27
CA ARG A 370 14.55 25.43 -21.93
C ARG A 370 15.26 26.68 -22.46
N THR A 371 14.59 27.83 -22.57
CA THR A 371 15.13 28.97 -23.34
C THR A 371 15.17 30.34 -22.67
N HIS A 372 14.66 30.57 -21.45
CA HIS A 372 14.78 31.92 -20.84
C HIS A 372 15.30 31.98 -19.40
N ARG A 373 16.34 32.81 -19.26
CA ARG A 373 16.87 33.46 -18.04
C ARG A 373 15.85 34.51 -17.55
N PRO A 374 15.55 34.64 -16.26
CA PRO A 374 14.63 35.67 -15.77
C PRO A 374 15.39 36.90 -15.25
N ASP A 375 15.03 38.08 -15.75
CA ASP A 375 15.27 39.37 -15.09
C ASP A 375 13.92 39.95 -14.60
N SER A 376 13.89 40.22 -13.29
CA SER A 376 13.11 41.18 -12.48
C SER A 376 11.56 41.25 -12.47
N PRO A 377 10.94 41.66 -11.33
CA PRO A 377 9.51 41.55 -11.07
C PRO A 377 8.74 42.89 -11.10
N THR A 378 7.44 42.85 -11.39
CA THR A 378 6.54 43.99 -11.20
C THR A 378 5.34 43.60 -10.31
N THR A 379 5.15 44.42 -9.28
CA THR A 379 4.13 44.43 -8.23
C THR A 379 2.74 44.80 -8.74
N LEU A 380 1.68 44.20 -8.15
CA LEU A 380 0.32 44.77 -8.18
C LEU A 380 -0.40 44.59 -6.83
N VAL A 381 -1.30 45.56 -6.61
CA VAL A 381 -1.76 46.17 -5.35
C VAL A 381 -3.11 45.59 -4.87
N ASP A 382 -3.33 45.77 -3.57
CA ASP A 382 -4.43 45.35 -2.69
C ASP A 382 -5.68 46.28 -2.77
N GLU A 383 -6.90 45.74 -2.62
CA GLU A 383 -8.09 46.46 -2.08
C GLU A 383 -9.11 45.48 -1.45
N THR A 384 -9.69 45.88 -0.31
CA THR A 384 -10.51 45.11 0.66
C THR A 384 -11.96 45.70 0.79
N PRO A 385 -12.79 45.46 1.85
CA PRO A 385 -13.58 44.25 2.22
C PRO A 385 -15.07 44.55 2.63
N LYS A 386 -15.92 43.53 2.94
CA LYS A 386 -17.10 43.66 3.88
C LYS A 386 -17.44 42.35 4.64
N SER A 387 -18.05 42.50 5.83
CA SER A 387 -17.98 41.67 7.06
C SER A 387 -19.24 40.86 7.47
N LYS A 388 -19.05 39.87 8.40
CA LYS A 388 -19.85 39.43 9.61
C LYS A 388 -19.88 37.87 9.70
N SER A 389 -19.76 37.12 10.82
CA SER A 389 -20.00 37.34 12.27
C SER A 389 -19.22 36.32 13.16
N ASN A 390 -19.29 36.47 14.49
CA ASN A 390 -18.21 36.19 15.49
C ASN A 390 -18.18 34.85 16.26
N SER A 391 -18.97 33.81 15.94
CA SER A 391 -18.77 32.47 16.58
C SER A 391 -17.82 31.54 15.79
N GLN A 392 -17.43 32.01 14.60
CA GLN A 392 -16.54 31.33 13.66
C GLN A 392 -15.08 31.76 13.82
N ALA A 393 -14.81 32.74 14.70
CA ALA A 393 -13.54 33.45 14.79
C ALA A 393 -12.36 32.56 15.23
N ALA A 394 -12.51 31.67 16.22
CA ALA A 394 -11.40 30.83 16.68
C ALA A 394 -11.00 29.75 15.64
N THR A 395 -11.97 29.12 14.97
CA THR A 395 -11.75 28.17 13.86
C THR A 395 -11.37 28.85 12.55
N ASN A 396 -11.78 30.11 12.34
CA ASN A 396 -11.40 30.93 11.19
C ASN A 396 -10.04 31.62 11.35
N MET A 397 -9.47 31.74 12.55
CA MET A 397 -8.11 32.28 12.73
C MET A 397 -7.05 31.25 12.33
N LEU A 398 -7.29 29.96 12.59
CA LEU A 398 -6.38 28.86 12.21
C LEU A 398 -6.43 28.50 10.71
N LYS A 399 -7.56 28.73 10.02
CA LYS A 399 -7.71 28.45 8.58
C LYS A 399 -6.74 29.22 7.67
N PRO A 400 -6.58 30.55 7.77
CA PRO A 400 -5.67 31.30 6.93
C PRO A 400 -4.21 30.96 7.25
N GLU A 401 -3.89 30.67 8.50
CA GLU A 401 -2.54 30.24 8.90
C GLU A 401 -2.22 28.84 8.35
N VAL A 402 -3.13 27.87 8.46
CA VAL A 402 -3.00 26.55 7.82
C VAL A 402 -2.92 26.69 6.29
N GLN A 403 -3.71 27.56 5.67
CA GLN A 403 -3.64 27.81 4.22
C GLN A 403 -2.33 28.49 3.80
N ASN A 404 -1.80 29.40 4.61
CA ASN A 404 -0.50 30.03 4.38
C ASN A 404 0.63 29.01 4.56
N LEU A 405 0.64 28.24 5.64
CA LEU A 405 1.63 27.17 5.87
C LEU A 405 1.54 26.08 4.81
N THR A 406 0.34 25.72 4.36
CA THR A 406 0.15 24.78 3.24
C THR A 406 0.72 25.35 1.94
N ARG A 407 0.49 26.65 1.68
CA ARG A 407 1.04 27.33 0.50
C ARG A 407 2.56 27.42 0.57
N GLU A 408 3.10 27.82 1.71
CA GLU A 408 4.54 27.91 1.97
C GLU A 408 5.21 26.53 1.87
N TYR A 409 4.57 25.49 2.38
CA TYR A 409 5.00 24.10 2.21
C TYR A 409 5.04 23.70 0.73
N TRP A 410 3.99 23.99 -0.04
CA TRP A 410 3.97 23.67 -1.47
C TRP A 410 4.95 24.50 -2.29
N GLU A 411 5.19 25.76 -1.92
CA GLU A 411 6.21 26.62 -2.52
C GLU A 411 7.62 26.15 -2.19
N ALA A 412 7.88 25.79 -0.94
CA ALA A 412 9.14 25.19 -0.51
C ALA A 412 9.37 23.86 -1.24
N ARG A 413 8.35 23.01 -1.35
CA ARG A 413 8.42 21.74 -2.09
C ARG A 413 8.72 21.98 -3.57
N ARG A 414 8.07 22.97 -4.22
CA ARG A 414 8.38 23.37 -5.61
C ARG A 414 9.81 23.92 -5.77
N LYS A 415 10.30 24.71 -4.81
CA LYS A 415 11.69 25.21 -4.81
C LYS A 415 12.68 24.06 -4.68
N ILE A 416 12.44 23.11 -3.77
CA ILE A 416 13.24 21.89 -3.62
C ILE A 416 13.21 21.07 -4.90
N THR A 417 12.04 20.84 -5.52
CA THR A 417 11.93 20.14 -6.81
C THR A 417 12.72 20.82 -7.91
N THR A 418 12.62 22.15 -8.01
CA THR A 418 13.39 22.94 -8.98
C THR A 418 14.90 22.80 -8.75
N LEU A 419 15.35 22.85 -7.50
CA LEU A 419 16.75 22.70 -7.13
C LEU A 419 17.26 21.27 -7.38
N SER A 420 16.48 20.24 -7.05
CA SER A 420 16.84 18.83 -7.32
C SER A 420 16.92 18.54 -8.81
N LEU A 421 15.99 19.04 -9.63
CA LEU A 421 16.05 18.91 -11.09
C LEU A 421 17.26 19.64 -11.67
N ARG A 422 17.59 20.82 -11.12
CA ARG A 422 18.80 21.57 -11.50
C ARG A 422 20.07 20.81 -11.10
N GLY A 423 20.10 20.21 -9.91
CA GLY A 423 21.19 19.36 -9.43
C GLY A 423 21.42 18.16 -10.36
N ALA A 424 20.36 17.41 -10.66
CA ALA A 424 20.41 16.27 -11.58
C ALA A 424 20.86 16.68 -13.00
N ALA A 425 20.43 17.85 -13.50
CA ALA A 425 20.87 18.37 -14.79
C ALA A 425 22.36 18.75 -14.79
N ILE A 426 22.86 19.32 -13.69
CA ILE A 426 24.28 19.64 -13.51
C ILE A 426 25.11 18.35 -13.41
N GLU A 427 24.69 17.37 -12.61
CA GLU A 427 25.34 16.06 -12.50
C GLU A 427 25.42 15.34 -13.84
N LYS A 428 24.31 15.32 -14.60
CA LYS A 428 24.28 14.73 -15.94
C LYS A 428 25.27 15.42 -16.88
N ARG A 429 25.41 16.74 -16.77
CA ARG A 429 26.35 17.53 -17.56
C ARG A 429 27.79 17.31 -17.13
N LEU A 430 28.08 17.21 -15.83
CA LEU A 430 29.39 16.87 -15.29
C LEU A 430 29.84 15.47 -15.74
N ARG A 431 28.96 14.47 -15.68
CA ARG A 431 29.21 13.10 -16.18
C ARG A 431 29.49 13.08 -17.68
N SER A 432 28.77 13.89 -18.47
CA SER A 432 28.99 13.99 -19.92
C SER A 432 30.35 14.61 -20.29
N LEU A 433 30.94 15.39 -19.39
CA LEU A 433 32.23 16.06 -19.60
C LEU A 433 33.43 15.22 -19.13
N LYS A 434 33.23 13.97 -18.69
CA LYS A 434 34.27 13.07 -18.14
C LYS A 434 35.16 13.74 -17.09
N VAL A 435 34.64 14.74 -16.39
CA VAL A 435 35.31 15.32 -15.24
C VAL A 435 35.32 14.22 -14.18
N LYS A 436 36.49 13.69 -13.82
CA LYS A 436 36.64 12.88 -12.61
C LYS A 436 35.99 13.67 -11.49
N ASP A 437 35.09 13.04 -10.75
CA ASP A 437 34.32 13.68 -9.68
C ASP A 437 35.20 14.70 -8.95
N PRO A 438 34.87 16.00 -8.97
CA PRO A 438 35.45 16.87 -7.98
C PRO A 438 34.93 16.32 -6.65
N ASP A 439 35.86 15.89 -5.79
CA ASP A 439 35.61 15.51 -4.41
C ASP A 439 34.63 16.52 -3.78
N ILE A 440 33.37 16.14 -3.66
CA ILE A 440 32.33 17.00 -3.12
C ILE A 440 31.66 16.26 -1.96
N TYR A 441 32.09 16.72 -0.78
CA TYR A 441 31.63 16.45 0.59
C TYR A 441 32.08 15.14 1.24
N GLU A 442 33.35 15.11 1.70
CA GLU A 442 33.56 14.75 3.10
C GLU A 442 32.79 15.77 3.96
N ALA A 443 31.52 15.49 4.24
CA ALA A 443 30.88 16.08 5.40
C ALA A 443 31.82 15.78 6.58
N THR A 444 32.29 16.84 7.27
CA THR A 444 33.22 16.66 8.39
C THR A 444 32.70 15.53 9.29
N PRO A 445 33.55 14.59 9.75
CA PRO A 445 33.11 13.46 10.55
C PRO A 445 32.21 13.87 11.73
N GLU A 446 32.40 15.09 12.22
CA GLU A 446 31.59 15.73 13.24
C GLU A 446 30.15 16.06 12.81
N LEU A 447 29.94 16.56 11.58
CA LEU A 447 28.60 16.81 11.06
C LEU A 447 27.83 15.51 10.85
N ASN A 448 28.49 14.47 10.36
CA ASN A 448 27.90 13.14 10.22
C ASN A 448 27.53 12.52 11.57
N ARG A 449 28.40 12.66 12.59
CA ARG A 449 28.05 12.23 13.96
C ARG A 449 26.85 12.99 14.52
N ARG A 450 26.80 14.31 14.32
CA ARG A 450 25.66 15.13 14.77
C ARG A 450 24.37 14.77 14.04
N LEU A 451 24.44 14.49 12.74
CA LEU A 451 23.29 14.02 11.96
C LEU A 451 22.79 12.67 12.48
N LEU A 452 23.69 11.69 12.65
CA LEU A 452 23.37 10.37 13.21
C LEU A 452 22.77 10.45 14.62
N SER A 453 23.30 11.33 15.49
CA SER A 453 22.75 11.57 16.82
C SER A 453 21.35 12.17 16.75
N THR A 454 21.16 13.19 15.91
CA THR A 454 19.87 13.88 15.74
C THR A 454 18.82 12.93 15.13
N GLU A 455 19.20 12.09 14.19
CA GLU A 455 18.32 11.05 13.62
C GLU A 455 17.92 10.01 14.68
N SER A 456 18.86 9.57 15.52
CA SER A 456 18.60 8.65 16.63
C SER A 456 17.62 9.25 17.64
N GLU A 457 17.84 10.52 18.03
CA GLU A 457 16.96 11.25 18.94
C GLU A 457 15.56 11.47 18.34
N LEU A 458 15.48 11.78 17.04
CA LEU A 458 14.21 11.93 16.34
C LEU A 458 13.43 10.61 16.27
N VAL A 459 14.11 9.48 16.06
CA VAL A 459 13.50 8.15 16.07
C VAL A 459 13.00 7.79 17.47
N ALA A 460 13.79 8.07 18.51
CA ALA A 460 13.38 7.87 19.90
C ALA A 460 12.15 8.73 20.24
N GLU A 461 12.12 9.98 19.80
CA GLU A 461 11.01 10.90 20.04
C GLU A 461 9.73 10.49 19.30
N ARG A 462 9.84 10.07 18.04
CA ARG A 462 8.72 9.49 17.28
C ARG A 462 8.17 8.23 17.94
N THR A 463 9.04 7.42 18.53
CA THR A 463 8.63 6.22 19.28
C THR A 463 7.89 6.59 20.57
N ARG A 464 8.36 7.61 21.32
CA ARG A 464 7.67 8.14 22.50
C ARG A 464 6.31 8.74 22.15
N SER A 465 6.25 9.58 21.12
CA SER A 465 5.01 10.19 20.63
C SER A 465 4.00 9.13 20.20
N ARG A 466 4.43 8.07 19.49
CA ARG A 466 3.56 6.97 19.06
C ARG A 466 3.02 6.15 20.24
N LYS A 467 3.82 5.92 21.28
CA LYS A 467 3.34 5.27 22.52
C LYS A 467 2.27 6.12 23.21
N ALA A 468 2.49 7.43 23.33
CA ALA A 468 1.51 8.34 23.91
C ALA A 468 0.21 8.38 23.10
N GLU A 469 0.31 8.39 21.77
CA GLU A 469 -0.84 8.40 20.87
C GLU A 469 -1.66 7.10 20.94
N ASN A 470 -0.99 5.95 21.10
CA ASN A 470 -1.66 4.67 21.34
C ASN A 470 -2.40 4.68 22.68
N ILE A 471 -1.76 5.16 23.76
CA ILE A 471 -2.40 5.28 25.07
C ILE A 471 -3.65 6.17 24.99
N LEU A 472 -3.57 7.31 24.29
CA LEU A 472 -4.72 8.19 24.09
C LEU A 472 -5.84 7.52 23.30
N ARG A 473 -5.53 6.73 22.28
CA ARG A 473 -6.52 5.96 21.53
C ARG A 473 -7.15 4.86 22.37
N ASP A 474 -6.38 4.22 23.24
CA ASP A 474 -6.90 3.19 24.17
C ASP A 474 -7.83 3.83 25.21
N ILE A 475 -7.45 4.99 25.76
CA ILE A 475 -8.32 5.79 26.63
C ILE A 475 -9.59 6.21 25.89
N GLN A 476 -9.48 6.69 24.66
CA GLN A 476 -10.64 7.11 23.87
C GLN A 476 -11.58 5.92 23.55
N ARG A 477 -11.03 4.74 23.26
CA ARG A 477 -11.82 3.50 23.07
C ARG A 477 -12.54 3.08 24.34
N GLU A 478 -11.89 3.18 25.51
CA GLU A 478 -12.53 2.93 26.80
C GLU A 478 -13.59 3.98 27.14
N CYS A 479 -13.47 5.22 26.66
CA CYS A 479 -14.50 6.24 26.83
C CYS A 479 -15.71 6.03 25.88
N GLU A 480 -15.47 5.58 24.64
CA GLU A 480 -16.52 5.37 23.62
C GLU A 480 -17.27 4.05 23.79
N THR A 481 -16.56 2.99 24.22
CA THR A 481 -17.08 1.66 24.49
C THR A 481 -16.40 1.11 25.75
N PRO A 482 -16.92 1.45 26.94
CA PRO A 482 -16.27 1.12 28.20
C PRO A 482 -16.28 -0.39 28.41
N ASN A 483 -15.09 -0.99 28.52
CA ASN A 483 -14.91 -2.43 28.64
C ASN A 483 -14.24 -2.77 29.98
N VAL A 484 -13.27 -1.96 30.40
CA VAL A 484 -12.55 -2.13 31.67
C VAL A 484 -13.27 -1.40 32.83
N VAL A 485 -13.79 -0.20 32.58
CA VAL A 485 -14.45 0.62 33.62
C VAL A 485 -15.74 -0.02 34.16
N PRO A 486 -16.62 -0.64 33.36
CA PRO A 486 -17.81 -1.31 33.88
C PRO A 486 -17.47 -2.63 34.57
N MET A 487 -16.43 -3.36 34.16
CA MET A 487 -15.97 -4.55 34.88
C MET A 487 -15.33 -4.21 36.23
N LEU A 488 -14.56 -3.12 36.31
CA LEU A 488 -14.03 -2.62 37.59
C LEU A 488 -15.15 -2.10 38.50
N LEU A 489 -16.14 -1.41 37.95
CA LEU A 489 -17.32 -0.96 38.70
C LEU A 489 -18.25 -2.11 39.10
N ALA A 490 -18.37 -3.16 38.29
CA ALA A 490 -19.10 -4.38 38.64
C ALA A 490 -18.37 -5.17 39.73
N ALA A 491 -17.05 -5.33 39.63
CA ALA A 491 -16.22 -5.96 40.66
C ALA A 491 -16.20 -5.17 41.99
N LEU A 492 -16.30 -3.83 41.93
CA LEU A 492 -16.47 -2.99 43.11
C LEU A 492 -17.91 -3.04 43.65
N GLY A 493 -18.92 -3.15 42.79
CA GLY A 493 -20.33 -3.27 43.16
C GLY A 493 -20.70 -4.60 43.84
N GLU A 494 -20.12 -5.72 43.39
CA GLU A 494 -20.32 -7.04 44.01
C GLU A 494 -19.70 -7.10 45.42
N ASN A 495 -18.58 -6.42 45.66
CA ASN A 495 -17.99 -6.31 46.99
C ASN A 495 -18.81 -5.45 47.97
N PHE A 496 -19.60 -4.50 47.48
CA PHE A 496 -20.49 -3.71 48.34
C PHE A 496 -21.78 -4.47 48.71
N GLN A 497 -22.27 -5.38 47.87
CA GLN A 497 -23.41 -6.23 48.24
C GLN A 497 -23.06 -7.31 49.26
N ALA A 498 -21.83 -7.84 49.23
CA ALA A 498 -21.33 -8.81 50.21
C ALA A 498 -21.04 -8.20 51.60
N LEU A 499 -20.94 -6.87 51.72
CA LEU A 499 -20.77 -6.14 52.99
C LEU A 499 -22.09 -5.61 53.58
N ALA A 500 -23.19 -5.71 52.83
CA ALA A 500 -24.53 -5.24 53.23
C ALA A 500 -25.52 -6.38 53.53
N SER A 501 -25.04 -7.63 53.52
CA SER A 501 -25.69 -8.86 54.00
C SER A 501 -24.88 -9.45 55.13
#